data_AF-J2GEZ4-F1
#
_entry.id   AF-J2GEZ4-F1
#
_cell.length_a   1.000
_cell.length_b   1.000
_cell.length_c   1.000
_cell.angle_alpha   90.00
_cell.angle_beta   90.00
_cell.angle_gamma   90.00
#
_symmetry.space_group_name_H-M   'P 1'
#
loop_
_entity.id
_entity.type
_entity.pdbx_description
1 polymer ?
#
loop_
_entity_poly.entity_id
_entity_poly.type
_entity_poly.pdbx_seq_one_letter_code
_entity_poly.pdbx_strand_id
1 'polypeptide(L)' 'MKLLPLVTRAQGNDDNALIEIFKMFEPKIQKSLRVIKRHDMKEDYKQEVYLRIIKAVRKYDLENVPDFIQYITSKK' A
#
# COMPACT_ATOMS: atom_id res chain seq x y z
N MET A 1 -6.53 -11.54 5.01
CA MET A 1 -5.16 -12.10 5.18
C MET A 1 -4.23 -11.04 5.77
N LYS A 2 -3.02 -11.41 6.21
CA LYS A 2 -1.97 -10.44 6.61
C LYS A 2 -1.38 -9.76 5.36
N LEU A 3 -0.84 -8.55 5.52
CA LEU A 3 -0.38 -7.71 4.40
C LEU A 3 0.82 -8.32 3.63
N LEU A 4 1.83 -8.85 4.33
CA LEU A 4 3.05 -9.39 3.68
C LEU A 4 2.74 -10.52 2.67
N PRO A 5 1.95 -11.57 3.01
CA PRO A 5 1.54 -12.57 2.04
C PRO A 5 0.82 -12.01 0.80
N LEU A 6 0.03 -10.95 0.97
CA LEU A 6 -0.65 -10.29 -0.15
C LEU A 6 0.34 -9.56 -1.05
N VAL A 7 1.37 -8.92 -0.47
CA VAL A 7 2.44 -8.27 -1.24
C VAL A 7 3.20 -9.29 -2.08
N THR A 8 3.58 -10.43 -1.49
CA THR A 8 4.25 -11.53 -2.21
C THR A 8 3.41 -12.04 -3.38
N ARG A 9 2.12 -12.32 -3.16
CA ARG A 9 1.21 -12.76 -4.23
C ARG A 9 1.03 -11.70 -5.32
N ALA A 10 0.82 -10.44 -4.92
CA ALA A 10 0.64 -9.34 -5.87
C ALA A 10 1.89 -9.09 -6.74
N GLN A 11 3.09 -9.25 -6.18
CA GLN A 11 4.34 -9.21 -6.98
C GLN A 11 4.42 -10.37 -7.98
N GLY A 12 3.85 -11.53 -7.65
CA GLY A 12 3.67 -12.67 -8.55
C GLY A 12 2.55 -12.53 -9.60
N ASN A 13 2.06 -11.32 -9.86
CA ASN A 13 0.98 -11.00 -10.81
C ASN A 13 -0.40 -11.56 -10.42
N ASP A 14 -0.64 -11.80 -9.13
CA ASP A 14 -1.99 -12.06 -8.62
C ASP A 14 -2.75 -10.73 -8.41
N ASP A 15 -3.54 -10.34 -9.41
CA ASP A 15 -4.36 -9.12 -9.35
C ASP A 15 -5.39 -9.15 -8.22
N ASN A 16 -5.87 -10.33 -7.81
CA ASN A 16 -6.80 -10.44 -6.68
C ASN A 16 -6.13 -10.07 -5.36
N ALA A 17 -4.84 -10.41 -5.19
CA ALA A 17 -4.07 -9.99 -4.03
C ALA A 17 -3.90 -8.48 -3.98
N LEU A 18 -3.68 -7.82 -5.12
CA LEU A 18 -3.61 -6.36 -5.21
C LEU A 18 -4.96 -5.71 -4.86
N ILE A 19 -6.08 -6.28 -5.33
CA ILE A 19 -7.43 -5.82 -4.99
C ILE A 19 -7.69 -5.98 -3.47
N GLU A 20 -7.25 -7.07 -2.86
CA GLU A 20 -7.34 -7.25 -1.40
C GLU A 20 -6.54 -6.19 -0.63
N ILE A 21 -5.35 -5.82 -1.12
CA ILE A 21 -4.56 -4.73 -0.55
C ILE A 21 -5.34 -3.41 -0.65
N PHE A 22 -5.94 -3.09 -1.79
CA PHE A 22 -6.77 -1.88 -1.92
C PHE A 22 -7.93 -1.88 -0.93
N LYS A 23 -8.68 -2.98 -0.83
CA LYS A 23 -9.78 -3.13 0.14
C LYS A 23 -9.30 -2.93 1.58
N MET A 24 -8.10 -3.41 1.92
CA MET A 24 -7.50 -3.23 3.24
C MET A 24 -7.22 -1.76 3.58
N PHE A 25 -6.76 -0.98 2.61
CA PHE A 25 -6.44 0.45 2.81
C PHE A 25 -7.63 1.39 2.56
N GLU A 26 -8.69 0.92 1.89
CA GLU A 26 -9.88 1.70 1.53
C GLU A 26 -10.45 2.54 2.67
N PRO A 27 -10.62 2.02 3.91
CA PRO A 27 -11.19 2.82 5.00
C PRO A 27 -10.33 4.05 5.35
N LYS A 28 -9.00 3.92 5.25
CA LYS A 28 -8.07 5.03 5.51
C LYS A 28 -8.04 6.02 4.34
N ILE A 29 -8.04 5.52 3.11
CA ILE A 29 -8.11 6.37 1.90
C ILE A 29 -9.37 7.22 1.94
N GLN A 30 -10.53 6.59 2.15
CA GLN A 30 -11.82 7.28 2.23
C GLN A 30 -11.86 8.32 3.36
N LYS A 31 -11.31 8.00 4.53
CA LYS A 31 -11.22 8.96 5.64
C LYS A 31 -10.39 10.19 5.27
N SER A 32 -9.25 10.02 4.60
CA SER A 32 -8.41 11.14 4.15
C SER A 32 -9.06 11.98 3.05
N LEU A 33 -9.77 11.36 2.11
CA LEU A 33 -10.47 12.06 1.03
C LEU A 33 -11.60 12.97 1.54
N ARG A 34 -12.19 12.69 2.70
CA ARG A 34 -13.22 13.56 3.31
C ARG A 34 -12.73 14.97 3.63
N VAL A 35 -11.44 15.15 3.87
CA VAL A 35 -10.85 16.46 4.20
C VAL A 35 -10.69 17.34 2.96
N ILE A 36 -10.73 16.74 1.77
CA ILE A 36 -10.57 17.45 0.50
C ILE A 36 -11.89 18.15 0.15
N LYS A 37 -11.87 19.49 0.03
CA LYS A 37 -13.08 20.29 -0.21
C LYS A 37 -13.55 20.25 -1.67
N ARG A 38 -12.61 20.14 -2.60
CA ARG A 38 -12.86 20.12 -4.05
C ARG A 38 -13.24 18.71 -4.51
N HIS A 39 -14.48 18.55 -4.97
CA HIS A 39 -15.03 17.24 -5.36
C HIS A 39 -14.33 16.66 -6.58
N ASP A 40 -14.06 17.50 -7.59
CA ASP A 40 -13.33 17.15 -8.81
C ASP A 40 -11.95 16.54 -8.52
N MET A 41 -11.24 17.07 -7.51
CA MET A 41 -9.92 16.57 -7.16
C MET A 41 -9.94 15.26 -6.36
N LYS A 42 -11.06 14.90 -5.71
CA LYS A 42 -11.12 13.71 -4.82
C LYS A 42 -10.79 12.42 -5.56
N GLU A 43 -11.34 12.27 -6.77
CA GLU A 43 -11.10 11.07 -7.58
C GLU A 43 -9.65 11.02 -8.08
N ASP A 44 -9.09 12.16 -8.50
CA ASP A 44 -7.67 12.23 -8.90
C ASP A 44 -6.74 11.85 -7.74
N TYR A 45 -6.99 12.38 -6.53
CA TYR A 45 -6.23 12.01 -5.34
C TYR A 45 -6.39 10.53 -5.00
N LYS A 46 -7.59 9.98 -5.12
CA LYS A 46 -7.86 8.56 -4.88
C LYS A 46 -7.04 7.69 -5.83
N GLN A 47 -7.07 8.01 -7.13
CA GLN A 47 -6.30 7.29 -8.14
C GLN A 47 -4.79 7.38 -7.90
N GLU A 48 -4.27 8.56 -7.59
CA GLU A 48 -2.84 8.75 -7.28
C GLU A 48 -2.41 7.93 -6.05
N VAL A 49 -3.26 7.84 -5.03
CA VAL A 49 -2.98 6.99 -3.86
C VAL A 49 -2.92 5.51 -4.25
N TYR A 50 -3.84 5.01 -5.07
CA TYR A 50 -3.75 3.63 -5.55
C TYR A 50 -2.51 3.39 -6.41
N LEU A 51 -2.16 4.31 -7.30
CA LEU A 51 -0.93 4.21 -8.10
C LEU A 51 0.31 4.15 -7.21
N ARG A 52 0.35 4.92 -6.12
CA ARG A 52 1.43 4.85 -5.13
C ARG A 52 1.46 3.52 -4.38
N ILE A 53 0.30 2.96 -4.04
CA ILE A 53 0.22 1.62 -3.44
C ILE A 53 0.78 0.58 -4.42
N ILE A 54 0.38 0.61 -5.70
CA ILE A 54 0.91 -0.30 -6.73
C ILE A 54 2.43 -0.19 -6.81
N LYS A 55 2.96 1.03 -6.92
CA LYS A 55 4.41 1.28 -6.98
C LYS A 55 5.11 0.76 -5.73
N ALA A 56 4.54 0.98 -4.55
CA ALA A 56 5.10 0.50 -3.28
C ALA A 56 5.12 -1.03 -3.22
N VAL A 57 4.01 -1.69 -3.57
CA VAL A 57 3.92 -3.16 -3.63
C VAL A 57 4.96 -3.73 -4.60
N ARG A 58 5.11 -3.16 -5.80
CA ARG A 58 6.06 -3.65 -6.82
C ARG A 58 7.53 -3.41 -6.46
N LYS A 59 7.82 -2.36 -5.69
CA LYS A 59 9.19 -2.00 -5.27
C LYS A 59 9.57 -2.57 -3.90
N TYR A 60 8.62 -3.16 -3.16
CA TYR A 60 8.89 -3.66 -1.83
C TYR A 60 9.89 -4.82 -1.90
N ASP A 61 11.01 -4.69 -1.19
CA ASP A 61 12.01 -5.75 -1.10
C ASP A 61 11.55 -6.79 -0.06
N LEU A 62 11.22 -7.99 -0.53
CA LEU A 62 10.84 -9.11 0.31
C LEU A 62 12.03 -9.92 0.84
N GLU A 63 13.20 -9.78 0.22
CA GLU A 63 14.40 -10.57 0.53
C GLU A 63 15.20 -9.89 1.64
N ASN A 64 15.27 -8.55 1.62
CA ASN A 64 15.99 -7.76 2.62
C ASN A 64 15.03 -7.06 3.60
N VAL A 65 14.04 -7.78 4.12
CA VAL A 65 13.21 -7.26 5.21
C VAL A 65 14.01 -7.37 6.52
N PRO A 66 14.47 -6.25 7.11
CA PRO A 66 15.21 -6.32 8.35
C PRO A 66 14.31 -6.89 9.43
N ASP A 67 14.85 -7.80 10.24
CA ASP A 67 14.16 -8.20 11.45
C ASP A 67 14.03 -7.01 12.41
N PHE A 68 13.21 -7.16 13.45
CA PHE A 68 12.92 -6.07 14.37
C PHE A 68 14.18 -5.48 15.02
N ILE A 69 15.17 -6.32 15.34
CA ILE A 69 16.41 -5.89 15.98
C ILE A 69 17.31 -5.19 14.97
N GLN A 70 17.44 -5.73 13.77
CA GLN A 70 18.16 -5.10 12.65
C GLN A 70 17.58 -3.72 12.32
N TYR A 71 16.25 -3.60 12.28
CA TYR A 71 15.57 -2.33 12.01
C TYR A 71 15.89 -1.28 13.07
N ILE A 72 15.78 -1.62 14.36
CA ILE A 72 16.09 -0.70 15.47
C ILE A 72 17.56 -0.30 15.47
N THR A 73 18.45 -1.24 15.16
CA THR A 73 19.90 -1.01 15.22
C THR A 73 20.38 -0.20 14.02
N SER A 74 19.76 -0.34 12.85
CA SER A 74 20.12 0.40 11.61
C SER A 74 19.85 1.91 11.66
N LYS A 75 19.11 2.39 12.67
CA LYS A 75 18.75 3.81 12.85
C LYS A 75 19.56 4.54 13.93
N LYS A 76 20.62 3.91 14.46
CA LYS A 76 21.66 4.59 15.27
C LYS A 76 22.80 5.04 14.37
#